data_AF-Q0EX16-F1
#
_entry.id   AF-Q0EX16-F1
#
_cell.length_a   1.000
_cell.length_b   1.000
_cell.length_c   1.000
_cell.angle_alpha   90.00
_cell.angle_beta   90.00
_cell.angle_gamma   90.00
#
_symmetry.space_group_name_H-M   'P 1'
#
loop_
_entity.id
_entity.type
_entity.pdbx_description
1 polymer ?
#
loop_
_entity_poly.entity_id
_entity_poly.type
_entity_poly.pdbx_seq_one_letter_code
_entity_poly.pdbx_strand_id
1 'polypeptide(L)'
;MFNLIDLLAVEHPQKKQRGRSSQGGVKYRTICKRCNGRVLGESYDKDFKKFTDQTHKILNSLTLLALPSTLSIAVKPQRVMRAIIGHLCSVGVNRYQKGPHTEEIKSYILDPKLNLPSFINIYYWVYPYKRQILIRDAVLKDLGCEGQAYFWLMKFYPIAFFVVWDNPINYTFPNLQKLSRYRNASIDDVVELPLDLKKLPPECWPEQPTGSSIICYGNGSMGATESAKKRTIF
;
A
#
# COMPACT_ATOMS: atom_id res chain seq x y z
N MET A 1 -41.31 -16.47 2.06
CA MET A 1 -40.60 -15.17 2.01
C MET A 1 -39.11 -15.50 2.04
N PHE A 2 -38.43 -15.52 0.90
CA PHE A 2 -37.02 -15.89 0.81
C PHE A 2 -36.14 -14.74 1.30
N ASN A 3 -35.20 -15.02 2.19
CA ASN A 3 -34.21 -14.06 2.66
C ASN A 3 -33.21 -13.81 1.50
N LEU A 4 -32.79 -12.55 1.31
CA LEU A 4 -31.81 -12.14 0.29
C LEU A 4 -30.53 -12.99 0.30
N ILE A 5 -30.18 -13.53 1.47
CA ILE A 5 -29.02 -14.41 1.67
C ILE A 5 -29.20 -15.77 0.98
N ASP A 6 -30.42 -16.32 0.96
CA ASP A 6 -30.72 -17.63 0.35
C ASP A 6 -30.72 -17.57 -1.18
N LEU A 7 -31.06 -16.41 -1.75
CA LEU A 7 -31.09 -16.17 -3.19
C LEU A 7 -29.69 -16.07 -3.83
N LEU A 8 -28.67 -15.73 -3.05
CA LEU A 8 -27.33 -15.45 -3.56
C LEU A 8 -26.33 -16.61 -3.41
N ALA A 9 -26.75 -17.76 -2.86
CA ALA A 9 -25.89 -18.92 -2.58
C ALA A 9 -24.56 -18.54 -1.90
N VAL A 10 -24.56 -17.48 -1.08
CA VAL A 10 -23.36 -17.00 -0.38
C VAL A 10 -23.07 -17.98 0.75
N GLU A 11 -21.87 -18.57 0.76
CA GLU A 11 -21.41 -19.44 1.84
C GLU A 11 -21.64 -18.75 3.20
N HIS A 12 -22.33 -19.43 4.12
CA HIS A 12 -22.47 -18.93 5.49
C HIS A 12 -21.08 -18.68 6.08
N PRO A 13 -20.79 -17.49 6.64
CA PRO A 13 -19.45 -17.14 7.06
C PRO A 13 -18.95 -18.13 8.11
N GLN A 14 -17.95 -18.94 7.74
CA GLN A 14 -17.24 -19.78 8.69
C GLN A 14 -16.69 -18.91 9.83
N LYS A 15 -16.99 -19.31 11.08
CA LYS A 15 -16.54 -18.75 12.36
C LYS A 15 -15.88 -17.36 12.28
N LYS A 16 -16.62 -16.34 12.71
CA LYS A 16 -16.17 -14.95 12.99
C LYS A 16 -14.69 -14.93 13.43
N GLN A 17 -13.77 -14.62 12.51
CA GLN A 17 -12.36 -14.58 12.85
C GLN A 17 -12.15 -13.48 13.90
N ARG A 18 -11.72 -13.87 15.11
CA ARG A 18 -11.41 -12.92 16.17
C ARG A 18 -10.19 -12.11 15.74
N GLY A 19 -10.29 -10.78 15.78
CA GLY A 19 -9.15 -9.90 15.57
C GLY A 19 -8.00 -10.29 16.51
N ARG A 20 -6.78 -10.36 15.97
CA ARG A 20 -5.58 -10.78 16.71
C ARG A 20 -4.87 -9.55 17.24
N SER A 21 -4.62 -9.48 18.55
CA SER A 21 -3.75 -8.47 19.12
C SER A 21 -2.29 -8.81 18.81
N SER A 22 -1.51 -7.79 18.41
CA SER A 22 -0.08 -7.93 18.15
C SER A 22 0.68 -6.76 18.78
N GLN A 23 1.70 -7.08 19.57
CA GLN A 23 2.58 -6.08 20.19
C GLN A 23 3.65 -5.65 19.17
N GLY A 24 3.68 -4.35 18.84
CA GLY A 24 4.66 -3.77 17.91
C GLY A 24 4.27 -3.80 16.43
N GLY A 25 2.97 -3.78 16.10
CA GLY A 25 2.47 -3.77 14.72
C GLY A 25 2.10 -5.16 14.19
N VAL A 26 1.71 -5.25 12.92
CA VAL A 26 1.25 -6.50 12.30
C VAL A 26 2.44 -7.42 12.03
N LYS A 27 2.44 -8.61 12.63
CA LYS A 27 3.50 -9.61 12.45
C LYS A 27 3.10 -10.63 11.39
N TYR A 28 3.90 -10.73 10.33
CA TYR A 28 3.79 -11.76 9.30
C TYR A 28 4.90 -12.80 9.48
N ARG A 29 4.64 -14.02 9.06
CA ARG A 29 5.74 -14.92 8.66
C ARG A 29 6.21 -14.40 7.31
N THR A 30 7.40 -13.80 7.29
CA THR A 30 7.95 -13.06 6.16
C THR A 30 8.57 -14.00 5.11
N ILE A 31 8.99 -13.44 3.97
CA ILE A 31 9.82 -14.12 2.98
C ILE A 31 11.14 -14.63 3.59
N CYS A 32 11.86 -15.48 2.86
CA CYS A 32 13.05 -16.15 3.40
C CYS A 32 14.11 -15.15 3.94
N LYS A 33 14.93 -15.60 4.89
CA LYS A 33 15.96 -14.77 5.56
C LYS A 33 16.84 -14.00 4.57
N ARG A 34 17.16 -14.59 3.42
CA ARG A 34 17.92 -13.94 2.34
C ARG A 34 17.15 -12.79 1.70
N CYS A 35 15.90 -12.99 1.30
CA CYS A 35 15.12 -11.93 0.66
C CYS A 35 14.78 -10.82 1.66
N ASN A 36 14.39 -11.18 2.89
CA ASN A 36 14.04 -10.18 3.91
C ASN A 36 15.27 -9.40 4.41
N GLY A 37 16.38 -10.10 4.69
CA GLY A 37 17.59 -9.46 5.22
C GLY A 37 18.45 -8.81 4.14
N ARG A 38 18.88 -9.59 3.13
CA ARG A 38 19.90 -9.17 2.17
C ARG A 38 19.33 -8.38 0.99
N VAL A 39 18.17 -8.75 0.48
CA VAL A 39 17.57 -8.05 -0.67
C VAL A 39 16.83 -6.80 -0.20
N LEU A 40 15.83 -6.94 0.67
CA LEU A 40 15.07 -5.78 1.15
C LEU A 40 15.86 -4.95 2.16
N GLY A 41 16.26 -5.56 3.29
CA GLY A 41 16.89 -4.86 4.40
C GLY A 41 18.20 -4.15 4.07
N GLU A 42 19.13 -4.81 3.37
CA GLU A 42 20.43 -4.21 3.05
C GLU A 42 20.38 -3.24 1.86
N SER A 43 19.57 -3.53 0.84
CA SER A 43 19.67 -2.85 -0.47
C SER A 43 18.63 -1.76 -0.69
N TYR A 44 17.41 -1.91 -0.18
CA TYR A 44 16.29 -1.02 -0.55
C TYR A 44 15.64 -0.31 0.65
N ASP A 45 15.53 -0.98 1.80
CA ASP A 45 14.83 -0.46 2.98
C ASP A 45 15.48 0.80 3.55
N LYS A 46 16.79 1.00 3.35
CA LYS A 46 17.49 2.23 3.78
C LYS A 46 16.95 3.47 3.08
N ASP A 47 16.79 3.41 1.76
CA ASP A 47 16.29 4.52 0.95
C ASP A 47 14.79 4.74 1.18
N PHE A 48 14.04 3.64 1.36
CA PHE A 48 12.63 3.69 1.78
C PHE A 48 12.46 4.37 3.14
N LYS A 49 13.24 3.96 4.15
CA LYS A 49 13.22 4.56 5.48
C LYS A 49 13.60 6.05 5.44
N LYS A 50 14.60 6.42 4.64
CA LYS A 50 14.99 7.82 4.47
C LYS A 50 13.82 8.66 3.96
N PHE A 51 13.09 8.16 2.96
CA PHE A 51 11.91 8.84 2.42
C PHE A 51 10.81 9.01 3.48
N THR A 52 10.49 7.94 4.24
CA THR A 52 9.48 8.01 5.30
C THR A 52 9.90 8.95 6.44
N ASP A 53 11.18 8.92 6.84
CA ASP A 53 11.72 9.77 7.90
C ASP A 53 11.73 11.25 7.50
N GLN A 54 12.08 11.57 6.25
CA GLN A 54 12.05 12.93 5.74
C GLN A 54 10.61 13.47 5.69
N THR A 55 9.67 12.63 5.24
CA THR A 55 8.24 12.98 5.24
C THR A 55 7.76 13.24 6.67
N HIS A 56 8.14 12.40 7.63
CA HIS A 56 7.80 12.59 9.05
C HIS A 56 8.34 13.91 9.60
N LYS A 57 9.61 14.22 9.33
CA LYS A 57 10.24 15.48 9.77
C LYS A 57 9.50 16.69 9.22
N ILE A 58 9.15 16.67 7.93
CA ILE A 58 8.37 17.75 7.29
C ILE A 58 7.04 17.94 8.01
N LEU A 59 6.27 16.87 8.24
CA LEU A 59 4.97 16.96 8.91
C LEU A 59 5.07 17.45 10.37
N ASN A 60 6.14 17.12 11.08
CA ASN A 60 6.34 17.58 12.46
C ASN A 60 6.91 19.00 12.56
N SER A 61 7.70 19.42 11.57
CA SER A 61 8.33 20.75 11.56
C SER A 61 7.38 21.86 11.14
N LEU A 62 6.29 21.52 10.46
CA LEU A 62 5.35 22.48 9.91
C LEU A 62 4.18 22.70 10.88
N THR A 63 4.02 23.94 11.34
CA THR A 63 2.80 24.39 12.00
C THR A 63 1.65 24.44 10.97
N LEU A 64 0.45 24.02 11.39
CA LEU A 64 -0.77 23.93 10.55
C LEU A 64 -1.08 25.20 9.72
N LEU A 65 -0.62 26.38 10.16
CA LEU A 65 -0.90 27.66 9.48
C LEU A 65 0.03 27.98 8.28
N ALA A 66 1.18 27.32 8.12
CA ALA A 66 2.21 27.70 7.14
C ALA A 66 2.57 26.60 6.12
N LEU A 67 1.70 25.58 5.95
CA LEU A 67 1.97 24.47 5.03
C LEU A 67 1.95 24.95 3.56
N PRO A 68 3.07 24.87 2.82
CA PRO A 68 3.05 25.02 1.37
C PRO A 68 2.17 23.93 0.74
N SER A 69 1.65 24.18 -0.45
CA SER A 69 0.80 23.19 -1.14
C SER A 69 1.56 21.93 -1.52
N THR A 70 2.82 22.07 -1.91
CA THR A 70 3.67 20.97 -2.37
C THR A 70 5.10 21.18 -1.88
N LEU A 71 5.76 20.11 -1.43
CA LEU A 71 7.19 20.07 -1.13
C LEU A 71 7.85 18.94 -1.90
N SER A 72 9.16 19.01 -2.12
CA SER A 72 9.89 17.94 -2.79
C SER A 72 10.86 17.23 -1.83
N ILE A 73 11.04 15.92 -2.01
CA ILE A 73 12.04 15.13 -1.30
C ILE A 73 12.93 14.39 -2.30
N ALA A 74 14.25 14.60 -2.16
CA ALA A 74 15.29 13.83 -2.85
C ALA A 74 15.28 12.36 -2.45
N VAL A 75 14.94 11.46 -3.37
CA VAL A 75 14.96 10.01 -3.14
C VAL A 75 15.47 9.21 -4.34
N LYS A 76 15.82 7.95 -4.10
CA LYS A 76 16.10 6.95 -5.16
C LYS A 76 14.82 6.17 -5.48
N PRO A 77 14.08 6.51 -6.54
CA PRO A 77 12.71 6.04 -6.74
C PRO A 77 12.66 4.52 -6.98
N GLN A 78 13.63 3.95 -7.70
CA GLN A 78 13.67 2.50 -7.94
C GLN A 78 13.82 1.70 -6.65
N ARG A 79 14.69 2.13 -5.74
CA ARG A 79 14.90 1.46 -4.46
C ARG A 79 13.63 1.53 -3.60
N VAL A 80 12.98 2.69 -3.57
CA VAL A 80 11.69 2.88 -2.89
C VAL A 80 10.60 1.97 -3.47
N MET A 81 10.44 1.92 -4.80
CA MET A 81 9.45 1.04 -5.46
C MET A 81 9.68 -0.44 -5.15
N ARG A 82 10.93 -0.90 -5.16
CA ARG A 82 11.29 -2.28 -4.79
C ARG A 82 10.99 -2.60 -3.34
N ALA A 83 11.29 -1.69 -2.41
CA ALA A 83 10.96 -1.86 -1.00
C ALA A 83 9.43 -1.99 -0.80
N ILE A 84 8.65 -1.11 -1.43
CA ILE A 84 7.17 -1.14 -1.38
C ILE A 84 6.63 -2.49 -1.87
N ILE A 85 7.04 -2.92 -3.06
CA ILE A 85 6.59 -4.18 -3.64
C ILE A 85 7.08 -5.37 -2.80
N GLY A 86 8.32 -5.34 -2.31
CA GLY A 86 8.87 -6.37 -1.44
C GLY A 86 8.12 -6.54 -0.11
N HIS A 87 7.77 -5.44 0.55
CA HIS A 87 6.97 -5.47 1.77
C HIS A 87 5.57 -6.02 1.50
N LEU A 88 4.89 -5.53 0.46
CA LEU A 88 3.58 -6.05 0.05
C LEU A 88 3.65 -7.54 -0.33
N CYS A 89 4.74 -7.97 -0.97
CA CYS A 89 4.98 -9.37 -1.30
C CYS A 89 5.13 -10.28 -0.07
N SER A 90 5.57 -9.70 1.06
CA SER A 90 5.73 -10.40 2.33
C SER A 90 4.44 -10.53 3.13
N VAL A 91 3.35 -9.88 2.70
CA VAL A 91 2.03 -9.95 3.33
C VAL A 91 1.36 -11.27 2.95
N GLY A 92 1.35 -12.22 3.91
CA GLY A 92 0.72 -13.54 3.78
C GLY A 92 1.70 -14.67 3.47
N VAL A 93 1.67 -15.73 4.28
CA VAL A 93 2.53 -16.92 4.12
C VAL A 93 1.87 -17.97 3.22
N ASN A 94 2.69 -18.81 2.58
CA ASN A 94 2.26 -19.98 1.79
C ASN A 94 1.27 -19.68 0.66
N ARG A 95 1.28 -18.47 0.11
CA ARG A 95 0.54 -18.15 -1.12
C ARG A 95 1.33 -18.60 -2.32
N TYR A 96 1.29 -19.92 -2.55
CA TYR A 96 1.99 -20.61 -3.63
C TYR A 96 1.17 -20.69 -4.93
N GLN A 97 0.06 -19.95 -5.03
CA GLN A 97 -0.58 -19.75 -6.34
C GLN A 97 0.23 -18.70 -7.10
N LYS A 98 1.08 -19.18 -8.00
CA LYS A 98 1.79 -18.33 -8.96
C LYS A 98 0.76 -17.75 -9.92
N GLY A 99 0.38 -16.49 -9.72
CA GLY A 99 -0.31 -15.71 -10.74
C GLY A 99 0.62 -15.44 -11.94
N PRO A 100 0.08 -15.06 -13.10
CA PRO A 100 0.82 -14.92 -14.36
C PRO A 100 2.05 -14.00 -14.24
N HIS A 101 1.94 -12.93 -13.45
CA HIS A 101 2.99 -11.93 -13.27
C HIS A 101 3.89 -12.14 -12.03
N THR A 102 3.74 -13.26 -11.32
CA THR A 102 4.45 -13.48 -10.04
C THR A 102 5.97 -13.54 -10.25
N GLU A 103 6.42 -14.23 -11.30
CA GLU A 103 7.86 -14.34 -11.59
C GLU A 103 8.46 -13.03 -12.12
N GLU A 104 7.68 -12.20 -12.83
CA GLU A 104 8.12 -10.86 -13.25
C GLU A 104 8.35 -9.94 -12.05
N ILE A 105 7.42 -9.91 -11.11
CA ILE A 105 7.55 -9.13 -9.87
C ILE A 105 8.75 -9.61 -9.05
N LYS A 106 8.91 -10.94 -8.92
CA LYS A 106 10.05 -11.53 -8.23
C LYS A 106 11.37 -11.17 -8.91
N SER A 107 11.44 -11.26 -10.24
CA SER A 107 12.64 -10.93 -11.01
C SER A 107 12.98 -9.45 -10.84
N TYR A 108 11.98 -8.56 -10.90
CA TYR A 108 12.15 -7.15 -10.59
C TYR A 108 12.74 -6.95 -9.19
N ILE A 109 12.20 -7.55 -8.13
CA ILE A 109 12.75 -7.37 -6.77
C ILE A 109 14.22 -7.86 -6.68
N LEU A 110 14.56 -8.95 -7.37
CA LEU A 110 15.88 -9.59 -7.24
C LEU A 110 16.97 -9.00 -8.14
N ASP A 111 16.61 -8.46 -9.31
CA ASP A 111 17.55 -7.87 -10.27
C ASP A 111 17.43 -6.33 -10.27
N PRO A 112 18.45 -5.61 -9.74
CA PRO A 112 18.47 -4.15 -9.72
C PRO A 112 18.40 -3.50 -11.11
N LYS A 113 18.77 -4.21 -12.17
CA LYS A 113 18.83 -3.70 -13.55
C LYS A 113 17.47 -3.66 -14.24
N LEU A 114 16.49 -4.42 -13.75
CA LEU A 114 15.17 -4.48 -14.37
C LEU A 114 14.33 -3.26 -14.00
N ASN A 115 13.71 -2.63 -15.01
CA ASN A 115 12.75 -1.55 -14.78
C ASN A 115 11.44 -2.08 -14.18
N LEU A 116 10.64 -1.18 -13.59
CA LEU A 116 9.33 -1.55 -13.05
C LEU A 116 8.50 -2.20 -14.18
N PRO A 117 7.77 -3.30 -13.95
CA PRO A 117 6.92 -3.90 -14.98
C PRO A 117 5.81 -2.94 -15.44
N SER A 118 5.49 -2.92 -16.74
CA SER A 118 4.56 -1.95 -17.37
C SER A 118 3.16 -1.96 -16.77
N PHE A 119 2.69 -3.13 -16.36
CA PHE A 119 1.39 -3.33 -15.73
C PHE A 119 1.32 -2.77 -14.30
N ILE A 120 2.44 -2.47 -13.63
CA ILE A 120 2.44 -1.94 -12.26
C ILE A 120 2.46 -0.40 -12.26
N ASN A 121 1.47 0.17 -11.58
CA ASN A 121 1.42 1.59 -11.27
C ASN A 121 1.47 1.79 -9.76
N ILE A 122 2.37 2.67 -9.29
CA ILE A 122 2.55 2.94 -7.87
C ILE A 122 2.20 4.40 -7.62
N TYR A 123 1.24 4.61 -6.76
CA TYR A 123 0.79 5.91 -6.29
C TYR A 123 1.15 6.10 -4.82
N TYR A 124 1.37 7.34 -4.41
CA TYR A 124 1.65 7.69 -3.02
C TYR A 124 1.01 9.01 -2.63
N TRP A 125 0.77 9.17 -1.33
CA TRP A 125 0.27 10.41 -0.74
C TRP A 125 0.61 10.47 0.75
N VAL A 126 0.62 11.68 1.30
CA VAL A 126 0.80 11.91 2.73
C VAL A 126 -0.37 11.29 3.50
N TYR A 127 -0.04 10.48 4.50
CA TYR A 127 -1.00 9.78 5.35
C TYR A 127 -0.76 10.12 6.82
N PRO A 128 -1.36 11.21 7.34
CA PRO A 128 -1.09 11.75 8.67
C PRO A 128 -1.83 11.00 9.79
N TYR A 129 -2.16 9.73 9.58
CA TYR A 129 -2.97 8.93 10.50
C TYR A 129 -2.15 7.76 11.05
N LYS A 130 -2.37 7.43 12.33
CA LYS A 130 -1.65 6.34 13.01
C LYS A 130 -2.09 4.94 12.61
N ARG A 131 -3.24 4.82 11.93
CA ARG A 131 -3.80 3.54 11.50
C ARG A 131 -2.86 2.87 10.49
N GLN A 132 -2.72 1.55 10.58
CA GLN A 132 -1.88 0.78 9.67
C GLN A 132 -2.74 -0.17 8.86
N ILE A 133 -2.58 -0.15 7.55
CA ILE A 133 -3.42 -0.92 6.64
C ILE A 133 -2.53 -1.60 5.61
N LEU A 134 -2.66 -2.91 5.52
CA LEU A 134 -1.95 -3.73 4.55
C LEU A 134 -2.98 -4.62 3.87
N ILE A 135 -3.35 -4.23 2.66
CA ILE A 135 -4.29 -4.94 1.82
C ILE A 135 -3.53 -5.48 0.61
N ARG A 136 -3.79 -6.75 0.32
CA ARG A 136 -3.23 -7.45 -0.82
C ARG A 136 -4.35 -8.21 -1.50
N ASP A 137 -4.29 -8.26 -2.82
CA ASP A 137 -5.23 -8.96 -3.69
C ASP A 137 -6.66 -8.44 -3.49
N ALA A 138 -6.84 -7.12 -3.63
CA ALA A 138 -8.14 -6.47 -3.58
C ALA A 138 -8.55 -5.95 -4.95
N VAL A 139 -9.86 -5.83 -5.15
CA VAL A 139 -10.47 -5.26 -6.36
C VAL A 139 -11.33 -4.10 -5.94
N LEU A 140 -11.11 -2.94 -6.55
CA LEU A 140 -11.97 -1.77 -6.46
C LEU A 140 -12.75 -1.64 -7.76
N LYS A 141 -14.08 -1.58 -7.65
CA LYS A 141 -15.01 -1.33 -8.76
C LYS A 141 -15.83 -0.08 -8.44
N ASP A 142 -15.50 1.04 -9.04
CA ASP A 142 -16.37 2.20 -9.18
C ASP A 142 -17.46 1.88 -10.21
N LEU A 143 -18.72 2.09 -9.82
CA LEU A 143 -19.90 1.86 -10.64
C LEU A 143 -20.01 2.84 -11.81
N GLY A 144 -19.35 4.01 -11.72
CA GLY A 144 -19.27 4.98 -12.81
C GLY A 144 -18.20 4.67 -13.86
N CYS A 145 -17.34 3.67 -13.62
CA CYS A 145 -16.24 3.31 -14.53
C CYS A 145 -16.47 1.92 -15.13
N GLU A 146 -16.11 1.72 -16.39
CA GLU A 146 -16.27 0.41 -17.06
C GLU A 146 -15.29 -0.66 -16.52
N GLY A 147 -14.10 -0.25 -16.08
CA GLY A 147 -13.07 -1.17 -15.56
C GLY A 147 -13.16 -1.51 -14.08
N GLN A 148 -12.20 -2.29 -13.61
CA GLN A 148 -11.96 -2.57 -12.19
C GLN A 148 -10.46 -2.47 -11.90
N ALA A 149 -10.11 -1.92 -10.74
CA ALA A 149 -8.73 -1.77 -10.31
C ALA A 149 -8.37 -2.93 -9.39
N TYR A 150 -7.48 -3.80 -9.84
CA TYR A 150 -6.80 -4.73 -8.94
C TYR A 150 -5.69 -3.97 -8.24
N PHE A 151 -5.63 -4.06 -6.91
CA PHE A 151 -4.70 -3.27 -6.15
C PHE A 151 -4.14 -3.95 -4.91
N TRP A 152 -2.96 -3.49 -4.52
CA TRP A 152 -2.37 -3.64 -3.20
C TRP A 152 -2.25 -2.26 -2.54
N LEU A 153 -2.34 -2.23 -1.22
CA LEU A 153 -2.38 -1.00 -0.47
C LEU A 153 -1.56 -1.16 0.80
N MET A 154 -0.68 -0.20 1.04
CA MET A 154 0.14 -0.09 2.24
C MET A 154 0.01 1.31 2.80
N LYS A 155 -0.65 1.45 3.94
CA LYS A 155 -0.75 2.72 4.67
C LYS A 155 -0.13 2.58 6.04
N PHE A 156 0.68 3.56 6.40
CA PHE A 156 1.18 3.74 7.75
C PHE A 156 1.62 5.20 7.90
N TYR A 157 1.65 5.73 9.10
CA TYR A 157 2.16 7.07 9.30
C TYR A 157 3.66 7.16 8.89
N PRO A 158 4.10 8.12 8.07
CA PRO A 158 3.38 9.30 7.57
C PRO A 158 2.91 9.24 6.11
N ILE A 159 2.96 8.06 5.46
CA ILE A 159 2.79 7.93 4.01
C ILE A 159 2.03 6.67 3.62
N ALA A 160 1.22 6.77 2.59
CA ALA A 160 0.50 5.66 2.01
C ALA A 160 0.92 5.39 0.57
N PHE A 161 0.82 4.12 0.18
CA PHE A 161 1.16 3.59 -1.12
C PHE A 161 0.02 2.75 -1.67
N PHE A 162 -0.33 3.00 -2.92
CA PHE A 162 -1.38 2.29 -3.64
C PHE A 162 -0.81 1.75 -4.94
N VAL A 163 -0.74 0.43 -5.05
CA VAL A 163 -0.17 -0.28 -6.19
C VAL A 163 -1.33 -0.84 -7.00
N VAL A 164 -1.43 -0.47 -8.27
CA VAL A 164 -2.54 -0.82 -9.16
C VAL A 164 -2.01 -1.57 -10.36
N TRP A 165 -2.67 -2.67 -10.72
CA TRP A 165 -2.41 -3.43 -11.93
C TRP A 165 -3.17 -2.81 -13.09
N ASP A 166 -2.54 -2.79 -14.26
CA ASP A 166 -3.12 -2.48 -15.56
C ASP A 166 -4.09 -1.30 -15.49
N ASN A 167 -3.51 -0.08 -15.37
CA ASN A 167 -4.22 1.16 -15.10
C ASN A 167 -5.61 1.16 -15.75
N PRO A 168 -6.69 0.99 -14.97
CA PRO A 168 -7.96 0.62 -15.56
C PRO A 168 -8.51 1.78 -16.38
N ILE A 169 -9.11 1.43 -17.52
CA ILE A 169 -9.69 2.41 -18.44
C ILE A 169 -10.70 3.26 -17.67
N ASN A 170 -10.58 4.59 -17.81
CA ASN A 170 -11.40 5.60 -17.15
C ASN A 170 -11.29 5.67 -15.61
N TYR A 171 -10.31 5.01 -14.99
CA TYR A 171 -9.94 5.34 -13.61
C TYR A 171 -8.98 6.50 -13.60
N THR A 172 -9.37 7.55 -12.89
CA THR A 172 -8.44 8.59 -12.46
C THR A 172 -8.31 8.49 -10.94
N PHE A 173 -7.07 8.57 -10.46
CA PHE A 173 -6.80 8.70 -9.04
C PHE A 173 -6.35 10.15 -8.79
N PRO A 174 -7.30 11.11 -8.81
CA PRO A 174 -6.96 12.51 -8.65
C PRO A 174 -6.31 12.74 -7.29
N ASN A 175 -5.35 13.66 -7.25
CA ASN A 175 -4.61 14.03 -6.04
C ASN A 175 -3.65 12.95 -5.49
N LEU A 176 -3.40 11.88 -6.24
CA LEU A 176 -2.30 10.95 -5.94
C LEU A 176 -1.08 11.25 -6.80
N GLN A 177 0.10 11.22 -6.18
CA GLN A 177 1.36 11.34 -6.90
C GLN A 177 1.77 9.98 -7.45
N LYS A 178 2.20 9.94 -8.72
CA LYS A 178 2.56 8.70 -9.42
C LYS A 178 4.06 8.43 -9.34
N LEU A 179 4.48 7.56 -8.43
CA LEU A 179 5.88 7.13 -8.29
C LEU A 179 6.36 6.35 -9.52
N SER A 180 5.47 5.57 -10.16
CA SER A 180 5.81 4.84 -11.39
C SER A 180 6.10 5.73 -12.61
N ARG A 181 6.00 7.06 -12.49
CA ARG A 181 6.56 7.99 -13.49
C ARG A 181 8.07 7.79 -13.67
N TYR A 182 8.78 7.39 -12.62
CA TYR A 182 10.22 7.17 -12.62
C TYR A 182 10.60 5.71 -12.90
N ARG A 183 9.72 4.96 -13.60
CA ARG A 183 9.88 3.52 -13.86
C ARG A 183 11.17 3.12 -14.59
N ASN A 184 11.74 4.03 -15.37
CA ASN A 184 12.93 3.83 -16.19
C ASN A 184 14.17 4.51 -15.60
N ALA A 185 14.06 5.10 -14.40
CA ALA A 185 15.22 5.65 -13.70
C ALA A 185 16.18 4.51 -13.34
N SER A 186 17.48 4.80 -13.32
CA SER A 186 18.49 3.86 -12.84
C SER A 186 18.34 3.63 -11.33
N ILE A 187 18.93 2.55 -10.82
CA ILE A 187 18.80 2.16 -9.41
C ILE A 187 19.31 3.23 -8.42
N ASP A 188 20.27 4.04 -8.84
CA ASP A 188 20.93 5.06 -8.01
C ASP A 188 20.58 6.51 -8.40
N ASP A 189 19.72 6.70 -9.40
CA ASP A 189 19.25 8.02 -9.79
C ASP A 189 18.48 8.66 -8.63
N VAL A 190 18.81 9.92 -8.35
CA VAL A 190 18.11 10.72 -7.33
C VAL A 190 17.13 11.62 -8.04
N VAL A 191 15.89 11.61 -7.57
CA VAL A 191 14.81 12.46 -8.09
C VAL A 191 14.13 13.20 -6.95
N GLU A 192 13.65 14.40 -7.26
CA GLU A 192 12.81 15.19 -6.36
C GLU A 192 11.36 14.71 -6.49
N LEU A 193 10.86 14.02 -5.46
CA LEU A 193 9.48 13.56 -5.41
C LEU A 193 8.56 14.62 -4.79
N PRO A 194 7.52 15.08 -5.51
CA PRO A 194 6.56 16.01 -4.95
C PRO A 194 5.65 15.35 -3.91
N LEU A 195 5.44 16.02 -2.79
CA LEU A 195 4.50 15.69 -1.73
C LEU A 195 3.42 16.76 -1.67
N ASP A 196 2.19 16.39 -2.01
CA ASP A 196 1.01 17.24 -1.78
C ASP A 196 0.61 17.15 -0.30
N LEU A 197 0.42 18.31 0.32
CA LEU A 197 0.08 18.45 1.74
C LEU A 197 -1.35 18.89 1.99
N LYS A 198 -2.09 19.30 0.94
CA LYS A 198 -3.44 19.87 1.06
C LYS A 198 -4.52 18.95 0.54
N LYS A 199 -4.29 18.28 -0.60
CA LYS A 199 -5.31 17.45 -1.25
C LYS A 199 -5.12 15.98 -0.89
N LEU A 200 -5.39 15.64 0.36
CA LEU A 200 -5.23 14.27 0.85
C LEU A 200 -6.52 13.46 0.64
N PRO A 201 -6.43 12.19 0.17
CA PRO A 201 -7.53 11.25 0.22
C PRO A 201 -8.08 11.08 1.64
N PRO A 202 -9.37 10.72 1.79
CA PRO A 202 -9.93 10.36 3.10
C PRO A 202 -9.13 9.26 3.79
N GLU A 203 -9.07 9.28 5.13
CA GLU A 203 -8.31 8.32 5.93
C GLU A 203 -8.57 6.86 5.50
N CYS A 204 -9.84 6.55 5.24
CA CYS A 204 -10.31 5.21 4.96
C CYS A 204 -10.38 4.84 3.46
N TRP A 205 -9.90 5.70 2.55
CA TRP A 205 -9.91 5.43 1.12
C TRP A 205 -8.60 4.78 0.65
N PRO A 206 -8.60 3.74 -0.20
CA PRO A 206 -9.73 3.12 -0.88
C PRO A 206 -10.28 1.86 -0.21
N GLU A 207 -9.97 1.59 1.06
CA GLU A 207 -10.40 0.36 1.76
C GLU A 207 -11.84 0.39 2.28
N GLN A 208 -12.48 1.55 2.25
CA GLN A 208 -13.92 1.66 2.50
C GLN A 208 -14.62 2.05 1.21
N PRO A 209 -15.74 1.37 0.89
CA PRO A 209 -16.50 1.72 -0.28
C PRO A 209 -17.11 3.12 -0.08
N THR A 210 -17.12 3.88 -1.17
CA THR A 210 -17.89 5.11 -1.32
C THR A 210 -19.32 4.76 -1.75
N GLY A 211 -20.22 5.75 -1.82
CA GLY A 211 -21.59 5.53 -2.31
C GLY A 211 -21.69 4.97 -3.73
N SER A 212 -20.60 5.01 -4.50
CA SER A 212 -20.53 4.52 -5.88
C SER A 212 -19.49 3.43 -6.10
N SER A 213 -18.91 2.83 -5.04
CA SER A 213 -17.87 1.80 -5.22
C SER A 213 -18.12 0.52 -4.44
N ILE A 214 -17.66 -0.57 -5.03
CA ILE A 214 -17.63 -1.92 -4.49
C ILE A 214 -16.17 -2.30 -4.29
N ILE A 215 -15.85 -2.89 -3.14
CA ILE A 215 -14.52 -3.42 -2.87
C ILE A 215 -14.64 -4.89 -2.52
N CYS A 216 -13.88 -5.70 -3.24
CA CYS A 216 -13.75 -7.12 -2.97
C CYS A 216 -12.35 -7.38 -2.41
N TYR A 217 -12.27 -8.13 -1.32
CA TYR A 217 -11.01 -8.47 -0.67
C TYR A 217 -10.69 -9.94 -0.86
N GLY A 218 -9.47 -10.24 -1.30
CA GLY A 218 -8.93 -11.57 -1.13
C GLY A 218 -8.78 -11.92 0.34
N ASN A 219 -8.74 -13.23 0.66
CA ASN A 219 -8.62 -13.83 2.01
C ASN A 219 -7.42 -13.34 2.85
N GLY A 220 -6.62 -12.43 2.31
CA GLY A 220 -5.40 -11.90 2.89
C GLY A 220 -5.43 -10.47 3.39
N SER A 221 -6.53 -9.77 3.18
CA SER A 221 -6.64 -8.34 3.45
C SER A 221 -6.75 -8.09 4.95
N MET A 222 -5.93 -7.17 5.50
CA MET A 222 -5.91 -6.90 6.94
C MET A 222 -5.85 -5.41 7.24
N GLY A 223 -6.72 -4.97 8.15
CA GLY A 223 -6.63 -3.67 8.79
C GLY A 223 -6.16 -3.82 10.24
N ALA A 224 -5.26 -2.96 10.69
CA ALA A 224 -4.83 -2.89 12.08
C ALA A 224 -5.16 -1.52 12.67
N THR A 225 -5.68 -1.53 13.89
CA THR A 225 -5.92 -0.32 14.69
C THR A 225 -5.18 -0.47 16.02
N GLU A 226 -4.76 0.65 16.61
CA GLU A 226 -4.28 0.62 17.98
C GLU A 226 -5.42 0.15 18.90
N SER A 227 -5.13 -0.81 19.78
CA SER A 227 -6.07 -1.14 20.84
C SER A 227 -6.16 0.05 21.79
N ALA A 228 -7.38 0.48 22.12
CA ALA A 228 -7.59 1.51 23.12
C ALA A 228 -6.83 1.13 24.40
N LYS A 229 -5.98 2.02 24.91
CA LYS A 229 -5.34 1.83 26.22
C LYS A 229 -6.48 1.62 27.23
N LYS A 230 -6.56 0.44 27.84
CA LYS A 230 -7.41 0.25 29.02
C LYS A 230 -6.98 1.32 30.01
N ARG A 231 -7.89 2.22 30.38
CA ARG A 231 -7.69 3.11 31.52
C ARG A 231 -7.54 2.20 32.73
N THR A 232 -6.31 2.01 33.18
CA THR A 232 -6.05 1.43 34.49
C THR A 232 -6.50 2.49 35.49
N ILE A 233 -7.70 2.32 36.04
CA ILE A 233 -8.14 3.08 37.20
C ILE A 233 -7.32 2.49 38.36
N PHE A 234 -6.37 3.27 38.86
CA PHE A 234 -5.74 3.05 40.16
C PHE A 234 -6.51 3.85 41.20
#